data_AF-A0A9D2PEL6-F1
#
_entry.id   AF-A0A9D2PEL6-F1
#
_cell.length_a   1.000
_cell.length_b   1.000
_cell.length_c   1.000
_cell.angle_alpha   90.00
_cell.angle_beta   90.00
_cell.angle_gamma   90.00
#
_symmetry.space_group_name_H-M   'P 1'
#
loop_
_entity.id
_entity.type
_entity.pdbx_description
1 polymer ?
#
loop_
_entity_poly.entity_id
_entity_poly.type
_entity_poly.pdbx_seq_one_letter_code
_entity_poly.pdbx_strand_id
1 'polypeptide(L)'
;MDELVIGIDLCDTYTKVSCFEEEKVWTVPTVICKKKQTDEWYVGKEAYGLVLMGTGIMVDKLLSLVMKDGTATIEGVKYSAVELLEKFLERVLALPREEYGTDRIGHMTVSLSRVDGKMMDVLLRCADSLKLSRQRLHVISHTESFVYYVMSQKKEVWAMQVGLFDLSDEGLFYYEMKVQRGLKKMVVQAEGREMEESFNLDILENAAGAKMGDRILCSCGERLLQKKLFSSVFLTGKGFDKLDWAENFCRLLCSKRKVYGESDLFARGAAYHAADFKRPKTLYPFACICEGRLKATVSMAVKQKEKEIQLVMASAGDSWYEARTSVELIADGQDYVDLSITPLDVKKKRTVRIPLEGFPERPDRTTRLGVTVGFLDENTMAVAIQDKGFGELFPATGAMVRQEVQI
;
A
#
# COMPACT_ATOMS: atom_id res chain seq x y z
N MET A 1 26.12 9.94 2.02
CA MET A 1 24.90 9.67 2.82
C MET A 1 25.16 8.42 3.66
N ASP A 2 24.87 8.41 4.97
CA ASP A 2 25.24 7.27 5.83
C ASP A 2 24.33 6.04 5.64
N GLU A 3 23.07 6.27 5.26
CA GLU A 3 22.09 5.24 4.93
C GLU A 3 21.04 5.81 3.95
N LEU A 4 20.54 4.95 3.07
CA LEU A 4 19.50 5.26 2.11
C LEU A 4 18.11 5.16 2.73
N VAL A 5 17.24 6.10 2.40
CA VAL A 5 15.81 6.03 2.68
C VAL A 5 15.10 5.97 1.34
N ILE A 6 14.48 4.84 1.06
CA ILE A 6 14.08 4.48 -0.30
C ILE A 6 12.56 4.39 -0.41
N GLY A 7 12.00 5.06 -1.41
CA GLY A 7 10.68 4.80 -1.94
C GLY A 7 10.77 4.06 -3.26
N ILE A 8 10.02 2.98 -3.40
CA ILE A 8 9.91 2.22 -4.65
C ILE A 8 8.45 2.27 -5.10
N ASP A 9 8.21 2.62 -6.35
CA ASP A 9 6.95 2.33 -7.04
C ASP A 9 7.16 1.11 -7.92
N LEU A 10 6.42 0.03 -7.65
CA LEU A 10 6.63 -1.28 -8.24
C LEU A 10 5.35 -1.74 -8.95
N CYS A 11 5.40 -1.82 -10.27
CA CYS A 11 4.36 -2.42 -11.12
C CYS A 11 4.97 -3.36 -12.16
N ASP A 12 4.14 -4.00 -12.98
CA ASP A 12 4.59 -5.01 -13.95
C ASP A 12 5.21 -4.39 -15.21
N THR A 13 5.04 -3.08 -15.40
CA THR A 13 5.56 -2.35 -16.56
C THR A 13 6.88 -1.65 -16.24
N TYR A 14 6.97 -1.01 -15.09
CA TYR A 14 8.17 -0.30 -14.65
C TYR A 14 8.35 -0.33 -13.13
N THR A 15 9.56 -0.05 -12.70
CA THR A 15 9.91 0.19 -11.30
C THR A 15 10.62 1.52 -11.20
N LYS A 16 10.15 2.37 -10.29
CA LYS A 16 10.77 3.64 -9.99
C LYS A 16 11.35 3.62 -8.59
N VAL A 17 12.56 4.11 -8.43
CA VAL A 17 13.25 4.20 -7.14
C VAL A 17 13.58 5.65 -6.88
N SER A 18 13.16 6.16 -5.73
CA SER A 18 13.48 7.50 -5.24
C SER A 18 14.19 7.37 -3.90
N CYS A 19 15.28 8.12 -3.72
CA CYS A 19 15.88 8.31 -2.40
C CYS A 19 15.34 9.61 -1.79
N PHE A 20 15.03 9.62 -0.49
CA PHE A 20 14.58 10.83 0.21
C PHE A 20 15.66 11.92 0.17
N GLU A 21 15.25 13.18 -0.01
CA GLU A 21 16.11 14.37 -0.21
C GLU A 21 16.90 14.43 -1.52
N GLU A 22 16.85 13.37 -2.32
CA GLU A 22 17.55 13.30 -3.59
C GLU A 22 16.63 13.63 -4.77
N GLU A 23 17.16 14.35 -5.76
CA GLU A 23 16.38 14.72 -6.95
C GLU A 23 16.26 13.56 -7.95
N LYS A 24 17.29 12.71 -8.03
CA LYS A 24 17.38 11.61 -8.98
C LYS A 24 16.39 10.51 -8.66
N VAL A 25 15.64 10.09 -9.68
CA VAL A 25 14.77 8.92 -9.65
C VAL A 25 15.25 7.95 -10.72
N TRP A 26 15.48 6.69 -10.34
CA TRP A 26 15.75 5.63 -11.32
C TRP A 26 14.43 5.08 -11.82
N THR A 27 14.25 5.04 -13.13
CA THR A 27 13.14 4.34 -13.77
C THR A 27 13.70 3.21 -14.61
N VAL A 28 13.30 1.99 -14.32
CA VAL A 28 13.69 0.79 -15.09
C VAL A 28 12.45 -0.02 -15.43
N PRO A 29 12.37 -0.66 -16.61
CA PRO A 29 11.33 -1.65 -16.87
C PRO A 29 11.39 -2.80 -15.85
N THR A 30 10.24 -3.30 -15.39
CA THR A 30 10.17 -4.42 -14.43
C THR A 30 10.45 -5.76 -15.11
N VAL A 31 11.71 -5.89 -15.53
CA VAL A 31 12.22 -7.00 -16.34
C VAL A 31 13.60 -7.35 -15.80
N ILE A 32 13.83 -8.66 -15.62
CA ILE A 32 15.11 -9.20 -15.19
C ILE A 32 15.72 -10.02 -16.32
N CYS A 33 16.99 -9.80 -16.61
CA CYS A 33 17.70 -10.49 -17.70
C CYS A 33 18.83 -11.34 -17.14
N LYS A 34 18.84 -12.63 -17.46
CA LYS A 34 19.98 -13.51 -17.21
C LYS A 34 20.91 -13.49 -18.41
N LYS A 35 22.20 -13.26 -18.17
CA LYS A 35 23.21 -13.46 -19.21
C LYS A 35 23.46 -14.95 -19.41
N LYS A 36 23.40 -15.40 -20.66
CA LYS A 36 23.58 -16.82 -21.02
C LYS A 36 24.94 -17.31 -20.55
N GLN A 37 24.98 -18.58 -20.14
CA GLN A 37 26.19 -19.28 -19.70
C GLN A 37 26.87 -18.67 -18.44
N THR A 38 26.26 -17.67 -17.79
CA THR A 38 26.73 -17.11 -16.51
C THR A 38 25.60 -17.08 -15.49
N ASP A 39 25.93 -16.78 -14.23
CA ASP A 39 24.95 -16.52 -13.15
C ASP A 39 24.75 -15.02 -12.91
N GLU A 40 25.07 -14.20 -13.92
CA GLU A 40 24.94 -12.74 -13.85
C GLU A 40 23.54 -12.28 -14.30
N TRP A 41 22.97 -11.34 -13.54
CA TRP A 41 21.63 -10.80 -13.75
C TRP A 41 21.68 -9.29 -13.91
N TYR A 42 20.86 -8.77 -14.83
CA TYR A 42 20.89 -7.37 -15.25
C TYR A 42 19.49 -6.80 -15.38
N VAL A 43 19.37 -5.47 -15.19
CA VAL A 43 18.15 -4.68 -15.38
C VAL A 43 18.43 -3.47 -16.26
N GLY A 44 17.39 -2.79 -16.72
CA GLY A 44 17.54 -1.54 -17.47
C GLY A 44 18.34 -1.71 -18.77
N LYS A 45 19.16 -0.70 -19.12
CA LYS A 45 19.85 -0.65 -20.42
C LYS A 45 20.78 -1.84 -20.67
N GLU A 46 21.43 -2.36 -19.64
CA GLU A 46 22.34 -3.51 -19.75
C GLU A 46 21.59 -4.79 -20.13
N ALA A 47 20.42 -5.01 -19.51
CA ALA A 47 19.55 -6.13 -19.85
C ALA A 47 19.16 -6.13 -21.34
N TYR A 48 18.73 -4.98 -21.87
CA TYR A 48 18.38 -4.85 -23.29
C TYR A 48 19.59 -5.01 -24.20
N GLY A 49 20.75 -4.49 -23.82
CA GLY A 49 22.00 -4.68 -24.56
C GLY A 49 22.34 -6.15 -24.78
N LEU A 50 22.23 -6.98 -23.72
CA LEU A 50 22.49 -8.42 -23.80
C LEU A 50 21.52 -9.13 -24.74
N VAL A 51 20.24 -8.75 -24.71
CA VAL A 51 19.20 -9.34 -25.58
C VAL A 51 19.44 -8.96 -27.04
N LEU A 52 19.77 -7.70 -27.33
CA LEU A 52 20.10 -7.25 -28.68
C LEU A 52 21.32 -8.00 -29.25
N MET A 53 22.27 -8.36 -28.39
CA MET A 53 23.43 -9.19 -28.76
C MET A 53 23.12 -10.70 -28.81
N GLY A 54 21.89 -11.13 -28.50
CA GLY A 54 21.50 -12.55 -28.46
C GLY A 54 22.09 -13.33 -27.27
N THR A 55 22.68 -12.64 -26.30
CA THR A 55 23.36 -13.22 -25.13
C THR A 55 22.56 -13.12 -23.83
N GLY A 56 21.38 -12.48 -23.85
CA GLY A 56 20.49 -12.36 -22.69
C GLY A 56 19.18 -13.15 -22.86
N ILE A 57 18.57 -13.53 -21.74
CA ILE A 57 17.20 -14.07 -21.66
C ILE A 57 16.43 -13.24 -20.63
N MET A 58 15.38 -12.55 -21.09
CA MET A 58 14.53 -11.71 -20.25
C MET A 58 13.34 -12.46 -19.69
N VAL A 59 12.95 -12.09 -18.48
CA VAL A 59 11.65 -12.41 -17.89
C VAL A 59 11.00 -11.11 -17.43
N ASP A 60 9.79 -10.87 -17.90
CA ASP A 60 8.94 -9.73 -17.56
C ASP A 60 7.75 -10.17 -16.70
N LYS A 61 6.83 -9.22 -16.41
CA LYS A 61 5.58 -9.48 -15.67
C LYS A 61 5.82 -10.19 -14.33
N LEU A 62 6.86 -9.78 -13.63
CA LEU A 62 7.35 -10.44 -12.42
C LEU A 62 6.28 -10.48 -11.31
N LEU A 63 5.50 -9.42 -11.13
CA LEU A 63 4.45 -9.38 -10.11
C LEU A 63 3.30 -10.31 -10.51
N SER A 64 2.87 -10.27 -11.77
CA SER A 64 1.86 -11.21 -12.28
C SER A 64 2.29 -12.68 -12.14
N LEU A 65 3.56 -12.97 -12.39
CA LEU A 65 4.13 -14.31 -12.19
C LEU A 65 4.09 -14.71 -10.71
N VAL A 66 4.43 -13.81 -9.78
CA VAL A 66 4.32 -14.05 -8.33
C VAL A 66 2.88 -14.37 -7.96
N MET A 67 1.91 -13.56 -8.42
CA MET A 67 0.50 -13.77 -8.10
C MET A 67 -0.03 -15.12 -8.60
N LYS A 68 0.51 -15.64 -9.70
CA LYS A 68 0.11 -16.93 -10.31
C LYS A 68 0.93 -18.14 -9.84
N ASP A 69 1.83 -18.00 -8.85
CA ASP A 69 2.80 -19.04 -8.48
C ASP A 69 3.60 -19.57 -9.69
N GLY A 70 3.87 -18.65 -10.62
CA GLY A 70 4.51 -18.92 -11.89
C GLY A 70 6.00 -19.20 -11.75
N THR A 71 6.58 -19.73 -12.82
CA THR A 71 8.01 -20.00 -12.94
C THR A 71 8.50 -19.66 -14.35
N ALA A 72 9.77 -19.30 -14.49
CA ALA A 72 10.45 -19.21 -15.78
C ALA A 72 11.56 -20.26 -15.86
N THR A 73 11.69 -20.92 -17.01
CA THR A 73 12.81 -21.84 -17.25
C THR A 73 13.83 -21.16 -18.14
N ILE A 74 15.04 -20.95 -17.61
CA ILE A 74 16.13 -20.27 -18.30
C ILE A 74 17.31 -21.23 -18.36
N GLU A 75 17.73 -21.59 -19.57
CA GLU A 75 18.85 -22.54 -19.80
C GLU A 75 18.67 -23.87 -19.04
N GLY A 76 17.44 -24.39 -18.99
CA GLY A 76 17.11 -25.65 -18.33
C GLY A 76 16.97 -25.56 -16.80
N VAL A 77 17.22 -24.39 -16.20
CA VAL A 77 17.00 -24.15 -14.76
C VAL A 77 15.64 -23.49 -14.57
N LYS A 78 14.82 -24.08 -13.71
CA LYS A 78 13.50 -23.55 -13.34
C LYS A 78 13.66 -22.58 -12.16
N TYR A 79 13.31 -21.32 -12.38
CA TYR A 79 13.26 -20.29 -11.34
C TYR A 79 11.80 -19.99 -10.98
N SER A 80 11.51 -19.92 -9.69
CA SER A 80 10.24 -19.40 -9.20
C SER A 80 10.13 -17.89 -9.44
N ALA A 81 8.89 -17.39 -9.55
CA ALA A 81 8.66 -15.96 -9.68
C ALA A 81 9.22 -15.16 -8.49
N VAL A 82 9.19 -15.73 -7.28
CA VAL A 82 9.75 -15.11 -6.07
C VAL A 82 11.26 -14.92 -6.21
N GLU A 83 12.01 -15.95 -6.60
CA GLU A 83 13.46 -15.84 -6.82
C GLU A 83 13.81 -14.81 -7.90
N LEU A 84 13.00 -14.70 -8.94
CA LEU A 84 13.21 -13.71 -10.01
C LEU A 84 12.94 -12.29 -9.52
N LEU A 85 11.88 -12.08 -8.71
CA LEU A 85 11.59 -10.78 -8.11
C LEU A 85 12.67 -10.38 -7.09
N GLU A 86 13.20 -11.32 -6.31
CA GLU A 86 14.32 -11.09 -5.39
C GLU A 86 15.55 -10.58 -6.15
N LYS A 87 15.95 -11.29 -7.21
CA LYS A 87 17.09 -10.89 -8.07
C LYS A 87 16.85 -9.54 -8.73
N PHE A 88 15.62 -9.28 -9.15
CA PHE A 88 15.25 -7.98 -9.71
C PHE A 88 15.43 -6.85 -8.69
N LEU A 89 14.85 -6.99 -7.49
CA LEU A 89 14.96 -5.98 -6.44
C LEU A 89 16.41 -5.76 -5.98
N GLU A 90 17.22 -6.83 -5.91
CA GLU A 90 18.65 -6.72 -5.63
C GLU A 90 19.36 -5.81 -6.65
N ARG A 91 19.09 -6.00 -7.94
CA ARG A 91 19.69 -5.21 -9.02
C ARG A 91 19.15 -3.79 -9.08
N VAL A 92 17.86 -3.61 -8.81
CA VAL A 92 17.23 -2.29 -8.73
C VAL A 92 17.81 -1.47 -7.57
N LEU A 93 18.03 -2.10 -6.41
CA LEU A 93 18.61 -1.46 -5.23
C LEU A 93 20.12 -1.21 -5.36
N ALA A 94 20.82 -1.94 -6.24
CA ALA A 94 22.22 -1.64 -6.55
C ALA A 94 22.39 -0.24 -7.16
N LEU A 95 21.41 0.24 -7.93
CA LEU A 95 21.47 1.54 -8.60
C LEU A 95 21.71 2.73 -7.64
N PRO A 96 20.88 2.95 -6.60
CA PRO A 96 21.15 4.01 -5.62
C PRO A 96 22.35 3.71 -4.72
N ARG A 97 22.66 2.43 -4.44
CA ARG A 97 23.82 2.06 -3.61
C ARG A 97 25.14 2.46 -4.27
N GLU A 98 25.27 2.20 -5.56
CA GLU A 98 26.43 2.57 -6.37
C GLU A 98 26.54 4.09 -6.51
N GLU A 99 25.42 4.77 -6.79
CA GLU A 99 25.41 6.24 -6.93
C GLU A 99 25.87 6.96 -5.66
N TYR A 100 25.41 6.51 -4.50
CA TYR A 100 25.65 7.19 -3.22
C TYR A 100 26.74 6.55 -2.37
N GLY A 101 27.36 5.47 -2.84
CA GLY A 101 28.46 4.79 -2.18
C GLY A 101 28.10 4.21 -0.81
N THR A 102 26.86 3.73 -0.62
CA THR A 102 26.41 3.11 0.64
C THR A 102 25.46 1.95 0.41
N ASP A 103 25.73 0.82 1.07
CA ASP A 103 24.85 -0.36 1.02
C ASP A 103 23.74 -0.33 2.07
N ARG A 104 23.83 0.59 3.05
CA ARG A 104 22.94 0.64 4.20
C ARG A 104 21.60 1.23 3.80
N ILE A 105 20.53 0.48 4.03
CA ILE A 105 19.16 0.96 3.89
C ILE A 105 18.60 1.19 5.30
N GLY A 106 18.26 2.45 5.58
CA GLY A 106 17.64 2.88 6.84
C GLY A 106 16.19 2.42 6.89
N HIS A 107 15.40 2.84 5.89
CA HIS A 107 14.01 2.42 5.68
C HIS A 107 13.71 2.32 4.18
N MET A 108 12.81 1.41 3.83
CA MET A 108 12.31 1.21 2.48
C MET A 108 10.79 1.13 2.51
N THR A 109 10.12 1.84 1.62
CA THR A 109 8.69 1.70 1.38
C THR A 109 8.46 1.34 -0.07
N VAL A 110 7.67 0.29 -0.32
CA VAL A 110 7.23 -0.11 -1.66
C VAL A 110 5.77 0.30 -1.84
N SER A 111 5.47 1.06 -2.88
CA SER A 111 4.11 1.39 -3.29
C SER A 111 3.66 0.46 -4.42
N LEU A 112 2.42 -0.03 -4.32
CA LEU A 112 1.81 -0.97 -5.26
C LEU A 112 0.45 -0.46 -5.72
N SER A 113 0.06 -0.78 -6.95
CA SER A 113 -1.29 -0.48 -7.46
C SER A 113 -2.38 -1.20 -6.68
N ARG A 114 -2.09 -2.39 -6.14
CA ARG A 114 -2.95 -3.12 -5.20
C ARG A 114 -2.15 -3.74 -4.06
N VAL A 115 -2.66 -3.60 -2.84
CA VAL A 115 -2.03 -4.20 -1.65
C VAL A 115 -2.65 -5.57 -1.36
N ASP A 116 -1.94 -6.63 -1.76
CA ASP A 116 -2.38 -8.03 -1.61
C ASP A 116 -1.49 -8.78 -0.61
N GLY A 117 -2.09 -9.57 0.29
CA GLY A 117 -1.37 -10.31 1.33
C GLY A 117 -0.28 -11.26 0.80
N LYS A 118 -0.48 -11.88 -0.36
CA LYS A 118 0.54 -12.73 -1.00
C LYS A 118 1.74 -11.90 -1.46
N MET A 119 1.50 -10.74 -2.07
CA MET A 119 2.58 -9.84 -2.48
C MET A 119 3.33 -9.29 -1.25
N MET A 120 2.61 -8.96 -0.17
CA MET A 120 3.22 -8.54 1.11
C MET A 120 4.16 -9.62 1.66
N ASP A 121 3.71 -10.87 1.73
CA ASP A 121 4.52 -12.00 2.19
C ASP A 121 5.78 -12.18 1.33
N VAL A 122 5.67 -12.01 0.02
CA VAL A 122 6.79 -12.13 -0.91
C VAL A 122 7.78 -10.97 -0.72
N LEU A 123 7.32 -9.73 -0.61
CA LEU A 123 8.20 -8.58 -0.37
C LEU A 123 8.92 -8.68 0.97
N LEU A 124 8.29 -9.22 2.02
CA LEU A 124 8.94 -9.52 3.29
C LEU A 124 10.04 -10.58 3.15
N ARG A 125 9.82 -11.63 2.35
CA ARG A 125 10.87 -12.61 2.03
C ARG A 125 12.02 -11.97 1.24
N CYS A 126 11.71 -11.13 0.26
CA CYS A 126 12.72 -10.37 -0.46
C CYS A 126 13.55 -9.49 0.48
N ALA A 127 12.93 -8.84 1.47
CA ALA A 127 13.66 -8.06 2.48
C ALA A 127 14.60 -8.93 3.32
N ASP A 128 14.18 -10.14 3.72
CA ASP A 128 15.04 -11.08 4.44
C ASP A 128 16.28 -11.44 3.60
N SER A 129 16.09 -11.73 2.29
CA SER A 129 17.18 -11.99 1.33
C SER A 129 18.11 -10.78 1.14
N LEU A 130 17.56 -9.56 1.17
CA LEU A 130 18.31 -8.29 1.11
C LEU A 130 18.95 -7.89 2.45
N LYS A 131 18.80 -8.72 3.50
CA LYS A 131 19.25 -8.44 4.88
C LYS A 131 18.66 -7.15 5.46
N LEU A 132 17.46 -6.77 5.03
CA LEU A 132 16.71 -5.64 5.56
C LEU A 132 15.75 -6.15 6.64
N SER A 133 15.85 -5.60 7.85
CA SER A 133 14.90 -5.92 8.92
C SER A 133 13.47 -5.62 8.48
N ARG A 134 12.53 -6.52 8.79
CA ARG A 134 11.10 -6.34 8.49
C ARG A 134 10.51 -5.05 9.08
N GLN A 135 11.07 -4.55 10.18
CA GLN A 135 10.67 -3.26 10.78
C GLN A 135 11.06 -2.03 9.95
N ARG A 136 11.91 -2.22 8.93
CA ARG A 136 12.41 -1.18 8.02
C ARG A 136 11.84 -1.31 6.62
N LEU A 137 11.04 -2.35 6.34
CA LEU A 137 10.29 -2.49 5.11
C LEU A 137 8.83 -2.19 5.39
N HIS A 138 8.26 -1.28 4.62
CA HIS A 138 6.83 -1.05 4.58
C HIS A 138 6.30 -1.19 3.16
N VAL A 139 5.02 -1.52 3.05
CA VAL A 139 4.34 -1.57 1.77
C VAL A 139 3.04 -0.78 1.89
N ILE A 140 2.79 0.08 0.91
CA ILE A 140 1.64 0.97 0.87
C ILE A 140 0.96 0.88 -0.50
N SER A 141 -0.29 1.30 -0.59
CA SER A 141 -0.96 1.44 -1.90
C SER A 141 -0.44 2.67 -2.65
N HIS A 142 -0.63 2.70 -3.97
CA HIS A 142 -0.49 3.91 -4.79
C HIS A 142 -1.33 5.06 -4.23
N THR A 143 -2.56 4.75 -3.77
CA THR A 143 -3.46 5.72 -3.13
C THR A 143 -2.82 6.35 -1.88
N GLU A 144 -2.20 5.56 -1.03
CA GLU A 144 -1.52 6.07 0.16
C GLU A 144 -0.24 6.83 -0.19
N SER A 145 0.53 6.34 -1.15
CA SER A 145 1.72 7.04 -1.62
C SER A 145 1.36 8.42 -2.19
N PHE A 146 0.26 8.52 -2.94
CA PHE A 146 -0.30 9.79 -3.39
C PHE A 146 -0.63 10.72 -2.21
N VAL A 147 -1.22 10.20 -1.13
CA VAL A 147 -1.44 10.99 0.09
C VAL A 147 -0.14 11.53 0.66
N TYR A 148 0.89 10.70 0.85
CA TYR A 148 2.17 11.17 1.38
C TYR A 148 2.86 12.19 0.47
N TYR A 149 2.78 12.00 -0.84
CA TYR A 149 3.29 12.97 -1.80
C TYR A 149 2.59 14.32 -1.70
N VAL A 150 1.25 14.33 -1.69
CA VAL A 150 0.47 15.57 -1.64
C VAL A 150 0.62 16.27 -0.30
N MET A 151 0.61 15.52 0.81
CA MET A 151 0.71 16.07 2.15
C MET A 151 2.10 16.62 2.48
N SER A 152 3.14 16.24 1.74
CA SER A 152 4.47 16.86 1.82
C SER A 152 4.56 18.20 1.09
N GLN A 153 3.59 18.52 0.22
CA GLN A 153 3.54 19.78 -0.51
C GLN A 153 3.02 20.92 0.37
N LYS A 154 3.20 22.16 -0.13
CA LYS A 154 2.64 23.36 0.50
C LYS A 154 1.13 23.22 0.69
N LYS A 155 0.63 23.76 1.80
CA LYS A 155 -0.78 23.69 2.22
C LYS A 155 -1.81 24.16 1.17
N GLU A 156 -1.41 25.07 0.28
CA GLU A 156 -2.26 25.52 -0.84
C GLU A 156 -2.59 24.41 -1.85
N VAL A 157 -1.71 23.42 -2.01
CA VAL A 157 -1.90 22.28 -2.92
C VAL A 157 -3.10 21.44 -2.47
N TRP A 158 -3.22 21.20 -1.16
CA TRP A 158 -4.25 20.37 -0.55
C TRP A 158 -5.28 21.17 0.27
N ALA A 159 -5.49 22.44 -0.09
CA ALA A 159 -6.46 23.30 0.59
C ALA A 159 -7.92 22.80 0.43
N MET A 160 -8.22 22.12 -0.68
CA MET A 160 -9.51 21.50 -0.98
C MET A 160 -9.26 20.03 -1.38
N GLN A 161 -10.07 19.47 -2.28
CA GLN A 161 -9.78 18.15 -2.83
C GLN A 161 -8.58 18.20 -3.77
N VAL A 162 -7.90 17.07 -3.88
CA VAL A 162 -6.80 16.87 -4.82
C VAL A 162 -7.11 15.64 -5.66
N GLY A 163 -7.06 15.80 -6.99
CA GLY A 163 -7.22 14.70 -7.93
C GLY A 163 -5.86 14.29 -8.52
N LEU A 164 -5.75 13.05 -8.97
CA LEU A 164 -4.61 12.52 -9.70
C LEU A 164 -5.12 11.66 -10.85
N PHE A 165 -4.71 11.98 -12.07
CA PHE A 165 -4.88 11.10 -13.22
C PHE A 165 -3.56 10.38 -13.48
N ASP A 166 -3.61 9.05 -13.52
CA ASP A 166 -2.49 8.19 -13.88
C ASP A 166 -2.83 7.47 -15.18
N LEU A 167 -2.08 7.76 -16.24
CA LEU A 167 -2.27 7.13 -17.55
C LEU A 167 -0.97 6.44 -17.97
N SER A 168 -1.02 5.11 -18.03
CA SER A 168 0.13 4.26 -18.36
C SER A 168 -0.26 3.13 -19.31
N ASP A 169 0.69 2.25 -19.63
CA ASP A 169 0.44 1.04 -20.40
C ASP A 169 -0.48 0.04 -19.63
N GLU A 170 -0.68 0.24 -18.31
CA GLU A 170 -1.62 -0.55 -17.50
C GLU A 170 -3.06 -0.03 -17.59
N GLY A 171 -3.26 1.20 -18.09
CA GLY A 171 -4.58 1.80 -18.27
C GLY A 171 -4.67 3.21 -17.69
N LEU A 172 -5.91 3.63 -17.43
CA LEU A 172 -6.24 4.94 -16.87
C LEU A 172 -6.78 4.74 -15.46
N PHE A 173 -6.13 5.33 -14.49
CA PHE A 173 -6.52 5.33 -13.09
C PHE A 173 -6.79 6.76 -12.61
N TYR A 174 -7.75 6.90 -11.72
CA TYR A 174 -8.04 8.17 -11.05
C TYR A 174 -7.99 7.99 -9.55
N TYR A 175 -7.27 8.89 -8.89
CA TYR A 175 -7.21 8.98 -7.44
C TYR A 175 -7.75 10.33 -6.99
N GLU A 176 -8.44 10.35 -5.85
CA GLU A 176 -8.93 11.57 -5.21
C GLU A 176 -8.65 11.51 -3.72
N MET A 177 -8.19 12.62 -3.15
CA MET A 177 -8.09 12.77 -1.71
C MET A 177 -8.72 14.06 -1.19
N LYS A 178 -9.16 14.02 0.07
CA LYS A 178 -9.64 15.18 0.80
C LYS A 178 -9.16 15.13 2.24
N VAL A 179 -8.86 16.31 2.78
CA VAL A 179 -8.44 16.48 4.17
C VAL A 179 -9.65 16.92 5.01
N GLN A 180 -9.96 16.15 6.05
CA GLN A 180 -10.97 16.47 7.05
C GLN A 180 -10.28 16.82 8.38
N ARG A 181 -10.53 18.03 8.87
CA ARG A 181 -10.00 18.47 10.16
C ARG A 181 -10.97 18.09 11.28
N GLY A 182 -10.64 17.04 12.02
CA GLY A 182 -11.36 16.68 13.25
C GLY A 182 -10.85 17.46 14.46
N LEU A 183 -11.63 17.47 15.54
CA LEU A 183 -11.25 18.09 16.81
C LEU A 183 -10.02 17.44 17.47
N LYS A 184 -9.81 16.13 17.25
CA LYS A 184 -8.71 15.36 17.86
C LYS A 184 -7.58 15.00 16.90
N LYS A 185 -7.91 14.71 15.63
CA LYS A 185 -6.94 14.26 14.62
C LYS A 185 -7.41 14.69 13.24
N MET A 186 -6.46 15.02 12.37
CA MET A 186 -6.72 15.21 10.94
C MET A 186 -6.93 13.84 10.29
N VAL A 187 -7.92 13.73 9.42
CA VAL A 187 -8.18 12.51 8.65
C VAL A 187 -8.00 12.85 7.18
N VAL A 188 -7.18 12.07 6.48
CA VAL A 188 -7.08 12.13 5.03
C VAL A 188 -7.84 10.94 4.48
N GLN A 189 -8.88 11.20 3.71
CA GLN A 189 -9.61 10.16 2.98
C GLN A 189 -9.13 10.18 1.53
N ALA A 190 -8.73 9.03 1.01
CA ALA A 190 -8.30 8.89 -0.37
C ALA A 190 -8.83 7.60 -0.98
N GLU A 191 -9.17 7.67 -2.26
CA GLU A 191 -9.71 6.55 -3.04
C GLU A 191 -9.04 6.53 -4.41
N GLY A 192 -8.64 5.34 -4.86
CA GLY A 192 -8.21 5.07 -6.23
C GLY A 192 -9.26 4.24 -6.97
N ARG A 193 -9.40 4.45 -8.27
CA ARG A 193 -10.22 3.60 -9.13
C ARG A 193 -9.62 3.49 -10.52
N GLU A 194 -9.71 2.29 -11.09
CA GLU A 194 -9.49 2.06 -12.51
C GLU A 194 -10.68 2.62 -13.29
N MET A 195 -10.40 3.30 -14.40
CA MET A 195 -11.42 3.89 -15.25
C MET A 195 -11.81 2.89 -16.34
N GLU A 196 -13.11 2.64 -16.48
CA GLU A 196 -13.63 1.78 -17.54
C GLU A 196 -13.31 2.35 -18.93
N GLU A 197 -13.32 3.68 -19.05
CA GLU A 197 -13.01 4.41 -20.27
C GLU A 197 -11.49 4.51 -20.52
N SER A 198 -10.76 3.40 -20.43
CA SER A 198 -9.31 3.36 -20.69
C SER A 198 -8.97 3.12 -22.17
N PHE A 199 -7.72 3.44 -22.55
CA PHE A 199 -7.19 3.21 -23.88
C PHE A 199 -5.69 2.90 -23.81
N ASN A 200 -5.20 2.14 -24.80
CA ASN A 200 -3.77 1.87 -24.95
C ASN A 200 -3.06 3.11 -25.52
N LEU A 201 -1.86 3.42 -25.00
CA LEU A 201 -1.06 4.56 -25.44
C LEU A 201 -0.68 4.54 -26.92
N ASP A 202 -0.65 3.38 -27.56
CA ASP A 202 -0.35 3.23 -29.00
C ASP A 202 -1.30 4.04 -29.90
N ILE A 203 -2.53 4.33 -29.44
CA ILE A 203 -3.47 5.15 -30.22
C ILE A 203 -2.97 6.60 -30.36
N LEU A 204 -2.12 7.06 -29.45
CA LEU A 204 -1.60 8.44 -29.44
C LEU A 204 -0.57 8.67 -30.56
N GLU A 205 -0.07 7.61 -31.20
CA GLU A 205 0.88 7.71 -32.33
C GLU A 205 0.26 8.36 -33.59
N ASN A 206 -1.07 8.40 -33.68
CA ASN A 206 -1.78 9.03 -34.80
C ASN A 206 -2.78 10.10 -34.34
N ALA A 207 -3.05 11.06 -35.22
CA ALA A 207 -3.86 12.23 -34.87
C ALA A 207 -5.34 11.90 -34.56
N ALA A 208 -5.89 10.82 -35.10
CA ALA A 208 -7.27 10.43 -34.82
C ALA A 208 -7.39 9.81 -33.41
N GLY A 209 -6.46 8.93 -33.04
CA GLY A 209 -6.40 8.34 -31.72
C GLY A 209 -6.03 9.35 -30.63
N ALA A 210 -5.12 10.29 -30.90
CA ALA A 210 -4.85 11.43 -30.02
C ALA A 210 -6.12 12.24 -29.70
N LYS A 211 -6.93 12.60 -30.72
CA LYS A 211 -8.22 13.29 -30.54
C LYS A 211 -9.23 12.45 -29.76
N MET A 212 -9.22 11.13 -29.94
CA MET A 212 -10.08 10.22 -29.19
C MET A 212 -9.68 10.16 -27.72
N GLY A 213 -8.38 10.01 -27.43
CA GLY A 213 -7.84 10.03 -26.07
C GLY A 213 -8.18 11.34 -25.35
N ASP A 214 -8.00 12.49 -26.02
CA ASP A 214 -8.34 13.80 -25.43
C ASP A 214 -9.82 13.90 -25.07
N ARG A 215 -10.72 13.41 -25.95
CA ARG A 215 -12.17 13.35 -25.65
C ARG A 215 -12.50 12.44 -24.48
N ILE A 216 -11.86 11.28 -24.40
CA ILE A 216 -12.05 10.32 -23.30
C ILE A 216 -11.65 10.98 -21.98
N LEU A 217 -10.46 11.59 -21.93
CA LEU A 217 -9.99 12.28 -20.73
C LEU A 217 -10.87 13.49 -20.37
N CYS A 218 -11.34 14.28 -21.35
CA CYS A 218 -12.32 15.33 -21.12
C CYS A 218 -13.59 14.80 -20.45
N SER A 219 -14.16 13.71 -20.98
CA SER A 219 -15.37 13.11 -20.40
C SER A 219 -15.14 12.63 -18.96
N CYS A 220 -14.00 11.98 -18.71
CA CYS A 220 -13.60 11.57 -17.37
C CYS A 220 -13.45 12.78 -16.44
N GLY A 221 -12.71 13.80 -16.86
CA GLY A 221 -12.47 15.02 -16.09
C GLY A 221 -13.75 15.78 -15.77
N GLU A 222 -14.67 15.92 -16.73
CA GLU A 222 -15.96 16.57 -16.52
C GLU A 222 -16.79 15.83 -15.48
N ARG A 223 -16.83 14.50 -15.54
CA ARG A 223 -17.59 13.66 -14.60
C ARG A 223 -16.96 13.64 -13.21
N LEU A 224 -15.65 13.44 -13.11
CA LEU A 224 -14.94 13.25 -11.84
C LEU A 224 -14.80 14.56 -11.06
N LEU A 225 -14.57 15.67 -11.78
CA LEU A 225 -14.29 16.96 -11.15
C LEU A 225 -15.55 17.81 -10.97
N GLN A 226 -16.70 17.38 -11.50
CA GLN A 226 -17.96 18.11 -11.36
C GLN A 226 -18.40 18.22 -9.89
N LYS A 227 -19.00 19.37 -9.54
CA LYS A 227 -19.68 19.61 -8.25
C LYS A 227 -18.79 19.51 -7.01
N LYS A 228 -17.47 19.39 -7.17
CA LYS A 228 -16.51 19.41 -6.07
C LYS A 228 -15.48 20.52 -6.29
N LEU A 229 -14.86 20.96 -5.19
CA LEU A 229 -13.82 21.98 -5.23
C LEU A 229 -12.45 21.30 -5.17
N PHE A 230 -11.65 21.51 -6.20
CA PHE A 230 -10.28 21.01 -6.29
C PHE A 230 -9.29 22.17 -6.17
N SER A 231 -8.33 22.05 -5.27
CA SER A 231 -7.22 23.02 -5.19
C SER A 231 -6.13 22.68 -6.21
N SER A 232 -5.92 21.38 -6.45
CA SER A 232 -4.93 20.90 -7.41
C SER A 232 -5.36 19.60 -8.09
N VAL A 233 -4.80 19.36 -9.28
CA VAL A 233 -4.87 18.09 -10.01
C VAL A 233 -3.45 17.71 -10.43
N PHE A 234 -3.09 16.45 -10.21
CA PHE A 234 -1.83 15.87 -10.64
C PHE A 234 -2.04 14.99 -11.88
N LEU A 235 -1.02 14.95 -12.74
CA LEU A 235 -0.93 14.07 -13.90
C LEU A 235 0.33 13.22 -13.74
N THR A 236 0.20 11.90 -13.83
CA THR A 236 1.33 10.96 -13.71
C THR A 236 1.20 9.80 -14.71
N GLY A 237 2.28 9.07 -14.92
CA GLY A 237 2.34 8.00 -15.91
C GLY A 237 2.72 8.48 -17.31
N LYS A 238 3.20 7.52 -18.11
CA LYS A 238 3.80 7.70 -19.44
C LYS A 238 2.90 8.45 -20.44
N GLY A 239 1.58 8.32 -20.30
CA GLY A 239 0.62 9.00 -21.16
C GLY A 239 0.66 10.53 -21.01
N PHE A 240 1.19 11.06 -19.90
CA PHE A 240 1.33 12.49 -19.66
C PHE A 240 2.77 13.02 -19.79
N ASP A 241 3.72 12.20 -20.24
CA ASP A 241 5.10 12.66 -20.56
C ASP A 241 5.10 13.75 -21.63
N LYS A 242 4.09 13.72 -22.52
CA LYS A 242 3.78 14.77 -23.48
C LYS A 242 2.28 15.09 -23.40
N LEU A 243 1.94 16.39 -23.42
CA LEU A 243 0.56 16.88 -23.25
C LEU A 243 -0.02 17.52 -24.51
N ASP A 244 0.73 17.54 -25.62
CA ASP A 244 0.34 18.13 -26.90
C ASP A 244 -0.90 17.44 -27.51
N TRP A 245 -1.10 16.16 -27.21
CA TRP A 245 -2.28 15.41 -27.67
C TRP A 245 -3.55 15.72 -26.86
N ALA A 246 -3.43 16.26 -25.64
CA ALA A 246 -4.53 16.40 -24.66
C ALA A 246 -4.91 17.87 -24.39
N GLU A 247 -4.95 18.69 -25.44
CA GLU A 247 -5.14 20.14 -25.30
C GLU A 247 -6.47 20.52 -24.62
N ASN A 248 -7.58 19.86 -24.99
CA ASN A 248 -8.88 20.19 -24.42
C ASN A 248 -8.97 19.72 -22.97
N PHE A 249 -8.42 18.56 -22.66
CA PHE A 249 -8.34 18.06 -21.30
C PHE A 249 -7.50 18.99 -20.41
N CYS A 250 -6.33 19.43 -20.88
CA CYS A 250 -5.51 20.39 -20.15
C CYS A 250 -6.25 21.71 -19.91
N ARG A 251 -6.98 22.23 -20.91
CA ARG A 251 -7.80 23.43 -20.77
C ARG A 251 -8.91 23.24 -19.73
N LEU A 252 -9.57 22.08 -19.73
CA LEU A 252 -10.59 21.71 -18.74
C LEU A 252 -9.98 21.69 -17.32
N LEU A 253 -8.80 21.07 -17.17
CA LEU A 253 -8.09 20.97 -15.89
C LEU A 253 -7.64 22.34 -15.38
N CYS A 254 -7.06 23.20 -16.22
CA CYS A 254 -6.55 24.50 -15.80
C CYS A 254 -7.65 25.54 -15.50
N SER A 255 -8.93 25.20 -15.65
CA SER A 255 -10.03 26.07 -15.25
C SER A 255 -10.17 26.12 -13.72
N LYS A 256 -9.58 27.15 -13.11
CA LYS A 256 -9.68 27.51 -11.67
C LYS A 256 -8.88 26.65 -10.67
N ARG A 257 -7.97 25.79 -11.13
CA ARG A 257 -7.15 24.92 -10.27
C ARG A 257 -5.72 24.80 -10.82
N LYS A 258 -4.76 24.50 -9.95
CA LYS A 258 -3.37 24.26 -10.36
C LYS A 258 -3.22 22.83 -10.86
N VAL A 259 -2.48 22.66 -11.96
CA VAL A 259 -2.20 21.34 -12.54
C VAL A 259 -0.69 21.09 -12.46
N TYR A 260 -0.32 19.90 -12.02
CA TYR A 260 1.08 19.49 -11.82
C TYR A 260 1.35 18.20 -12.60
N GLY A 261 2.43 18.16 -13.37
CA GLY A 261 2.93 16.93 -13.98
C GLY A 261 4.01 16.34 -13.07
N GLU A 262 3.79 15.12 -12.58
CA GLU A 262 4.66 14.46 -11.60
C GLU A 262 4.85 13.00 -11.99
N SER A 263 5.86 12.72 -12.81
CA SER A 263 6.13 11.36 -13.32
C SER A 263 6.41 10.36 -12.20
N ASP A 264 7.02 10.80 -11.10
CA ASP A 264 7.60 9.92 -10.08
C ASP A 264 6.86 9.98 -8.75
N LEU A 265 5.60 10.40 -8.80
CA LEU A 265 4.77 10.71 -7.63
C LEU A 265 4.67 9.53 -6.65
N PHE A 266 4.46 8.30 -7.15
CA PHE A 266 4.34 7.13 -6.27
C PHE A 266 5.67 6.68 -5.66
N ALA A 267 6.80 6.86 -6.35
CA ALA A 267 8.10 6.56 -5.75
C ALA A 267 8.49 7.62 -4.69
N ARG A 268 8.23 8.90 -4.98
CA ARG A 268 8.49 10.02 -4.04
C ARG A 268 7.57 9.96 -2.82
N GLY A 269 6.29 9.66 -3.01
CA GLY A 269 5.33 9.46 -1.93
C GLY A 269 5.76 8.34 -0.97
N ALA A 270 6.20 7.20 -1.52
CA ALA A 270 6.79 6.12 -0.74
C ALA A 270 8.07 6.55 0.00
N ALA A 271 8.94 7.36 -0.62
CA ALA A 271 10.15 7.87 0.02
C ALA A 271 9.82 8.80 1.21
N TYR A 272 8.77 9.64 1.08
CA TYR A 272 8.28 10.48 2.18
C TYR A 272 7.70 9.64 3.33
N HIS A 273 6.97 8.57 3.01
CA HIS A 273 6.49 7.61 4.02
C HIS A 273 7.68 6.95 4.75
N ALA A 274 8.66 6.42 4.01
CA ALA A 274 9.86 5.79 4.58
C ALA A 274 10.65 6.76 5.48
N ALA A 275 10.78 8.03 5.08
CA ALA A 275 11.51 9.05 5.82
C ALA A 275 10.85 9.44 7.15
N ASP A 276 9.53 9.26 7.29
CA ASP A 276 8.82 9.60 8.51
C ASP A 276 9.22 8.68 9.69
N PHE A 277 9.57 7.42 9.42
CA PHE A 277 10.03 6.46 10.43
C PHE A 277 11.40 6.81 11.05
N LYS A 278 12.19 7.67 10.40
CA LYS A 278 13.43 8.18 10.99
C LYS A 278 13.20 9.26 12.03
N ARG A 279 11.96 9.75 12.19
CA ARG A 279 11.65 10.90 13.03
C ARG A 279 11.15 10.44 14.39
N PRO A 280 11.56 11.11 15.49
CA PRO A 280 10.97 10.87 16.80
C PRO A 280 9.47 11.21 16.88
N LYS A 281 9.02 12.13 16.01
CA LYS A 281 7.62 12.54 15.85
C LYS A 281 7.30 12.63 14.37
N THR A 282 6.16 12.07 13.99
CA THR A 282 5.65 12.11 12.61
C THR A 282 5.48 13.55 12.12
N LEU A 283 5.93 13.84 10.90
CA LEU A 283 5.56 15.07 10.17
C LEU A 283 4.14 15.00 9.62
N TYR A 284 3.55 13.82 9.60
CA TYR A 284 2.26 13.50 9.01
C TYR A 284 1.27 13.04 10.08
N PRO A 285 0.88 13.91 11.05
CA PRO A 285 0.01 13.53 12.17
C PRO A 285 -1.48 13.41 11.77
N PHE A 286 -1.77 12.65 10.70
CA PHE A 286 -3.12 12.33 10.24
C PHE A 286 -3.41 10.84 10.36
N ALA A 287 -4.69 10.48 10.27
CA ALA A 287 -5.12 9.12 9.96
C ALA A 287 -5.38 9.04 8.46
N CYS A 288 -4.72 8.11 7.77
CA CYS A 288 -4.94 7.88 6.35
C CYS A 288 -6.03 6.81 6.19
N ILE A 289 -7.11 7.12 5.49
CA ILE A 289 -8.17 6.17 5.19
C ILE A 289 -8.22 6.00 3.69
N CYS A 290 -7.63 4.90 3.24
CA CYS A 290 -7.43 4.55 1.84
C CYS A 290 -7.24 3.04 1.71
N GLU A 291 -7.07 2.58 0.46
CA GLU A 291 -6.70 1.20 0.19
C GLU A 291 -5.47 0.76 1.00
N GLY A 292 -5.55 -0.41 1.62
CA GLY A 292 -4.49 -0.97 2.45
C GLY A 292 -4.56 -0.54 3.93
N ARG A 293 -5.49 0.36 4.29
CA ARG A 293 -5.68 0.84 5.66
C ARG A 293 -7.07 0.50 6.20
N LEU A 294 -7.15 0.25 7.51
CA LEU A 294 -8.43 -0.02 8.16
C LEU A 294 -9.35 1.21 8.12
N LYS A 295 -10.61 1.01 7.71
CA LYS A 295 -11.62 2.09 7.59
C LYS A 295 -12.38 2.36 8.90
N ALA A 296 -12.20 1.50 9.90
CA ALA A 296 -12.88 1.56 11.18
C ALA A 296 -11.93 1.23 12.33
N THR A 297 -12.19 1.82 13.50
CA THR A 297 -11.54 1.46 14.75
C THR A 297 -12.30 0.28 15.38
N VAL A 298 -11.58 -0.76 15.76
CA VAL A 298 -12.09 -1.88 16.54
C VAL A 298 -11.71 -1.68 18.00
N SER A 299 -12.69 -1.70 18.90
CA SER A 299 -12.46 -1.58 20.35
C SER A 299 -13.33 -2.53 21.16
N MET A 300 -12.99 -2.72 22.43
CA MET A 300 -13.81 -3.46 23.38
C MET A 300 -13.95 -2.70 24.69
N ALA A 301 -15.11 -2.81 25.32
CA ALA A 301 -15.31 -2.32 26.68
C ALA A 301 -14.65 -3.31 27.66
N VAL A 302 -13.74 -2.83 28.49
CA VAL A 302 -13.08 -3.65 29.51
C VAL A 302 -13.05 -2.90 30.84
N LYS A 303 -13.04 -3.65 31.95
CA LYS A 303 -12.86 -3.08 33.28
C LYS A 303 -11.39 -3.19 33.69
N GLN A 304 -10.73 -2.06 33.91
CA GLN A 304 -9.36 -2.00 34.42
C GLN A 304 -9.33 -1.18 35.71
N LYS A 305 -8.88 -1.79 36.82
CA LYS A 305 -8.86 -1.15 38.15
C LYS A 305 -10.20 -0.52 38.52
N GLU A 306 -11.28 -1.31 38.39
CA GLU A 306 -12.67 -0.91 38.62
C GLU A 306 -13.23 0.19 37.69
N LYS A 307 -12.46 0.67 36.70
CA LYS A 307 -12.93 1.66 35.72
C LYS A 307 -13.21 1.00 34.38
N GLU A 308 -14.37 1.31 33.80
CA GLU A 308 -14.67 0.95 32.41
C GLU A 308 -13.84 1.82 31.47
N ILE A 309 -13.12 1.17 30.56
CA ILE A 309 -12.35 1.81 29.51
C ILE A 309 -12.67 1.16 28.16
N GLN A 310 -12.52 1.93 27.07
CA GLN A 310 -12.56 1.40 25.71
C GLN A 310 -11.13 1.04 25.30
N LEU A 311 -10.82 -0.24 25.28
CA LEU A 311 -9.54 -0.76 24.80
C LEU A 311 -9.59 -0.83 23.27
N VAL A 312 -8.73 -0.06 22.61
CA VAL A 312 -8.60 -0.09 21.15
C VAL A 312 -7.77 -1.29 20.73
N MET A 313 -8.36 -2.17 19.94
CA MET A 313 -7.72 -3.37 19.38
C MET A 313 -7.03 -3.06 18.05
N ALA A 314 -7.61 -2.17 17.25
CA ALA A 314 -7.01 -1.64 16.03
C ALA A 314 -7.65 -0.29 15.70
N SER A 315 -6.89 0.64 15.15
CA SER A 315 -7.37 1.99 14.82
C SER A 315 -7.67 2.14 13.35
N ALA A 316 -8.67 2.96 13.02
CA ALA A 316 -8.86 3.43 11.66
C ALA A 316 -7.58 4.14 11.16
N GLY A 317 -7.07 3.69 10.01
CA GLY A 317 -5.83 4.14 9.40
C GLY A 317 -4.60 3.28 9.70
N ASP A 318 -4.72 2.24 10.53
CA ASP A 318 -3.64 1.26 10.68
C ASP A 318 -3.52 0.41 9.40
N SER A 319 -2.31 -0.08 9.10
CA SER A 319 -2.10 -1.07 8.01
C SER A 319 -2.85 -2.35 8.38
N TRP A 320 -3.74 -2.83 7.50
CA TRP A 320 -4.51 -4.04 7.82
C TRP A 320 -3.59 -5.26 8.02
N TYR A 321 -2.50 -5.33 7.26
CA TYR A 321 -1.57 -6.45 7.27
C TYR A 321 -0.74 -6.49 8.57
N GLU A 322 -0.33 -5.32 9.07
CA GLU A 322 0.46 -5.20 10.30
C GLU A 322 -0.42 -5.12 11.57
N ALA A 323 -1.70 -4.75 11.42
CA ALA A 323 -2.62 -4.59 12.53
C ALA A 323 -2.93 -5.96 13.18
N ARG A 324 -2.24 -6.25 14.27
CA ARG A 324 -2.50 -7.42 15.10
C ARG A 324 -2.35 -7.09 16.58
N THR A 325 -3.40 -7.37 17.34
CA THR A 325 -3.43 -7.14 18.79
C THR A 325 -3.82 -8.42 19.50
N SER A 326 -3.09 -8.77 20.57
CA SER A 326 -3.41 -9.89 21.44
C SER A 326 -3.48 -9.42 22.88
N VAL A 327 -4.58 -9.71 23.56
CA VAL A 327 -4.81 -9.33 24.96
C VAL A 327 -5.36 -10.50 25.76
N GLU A 328 -5.04 -10.53 27.05
CA GLU A 328 -5.64 -11.46 28.00
C GLU A 328 -6.68 -10.74 28.85
N LEU A 329 -7.86 -11.35 28.97
CA LEU A 329 -9.01 -10.82 29.70
C LEU A 329 -9.55 -11.88 30.67
N ILE A 330 -10.34 -11.45 31.64
CA ILE A 330 -11.08 -12.34 32.55
C ILE A 330 -12.56 -12.12 32.27
N ALA A 331 -13.30 -13.19 31.98
CA ALA A 331 -14.75 -13.12 31.81
C ALA A 331 -15.42 -12.80 33.17
N ASP A 332 -16.29 -11.80 33.18
CA ASP A 332 -17.04 -11.33 34.36
C ASP A 332 -18.54 -11.64 34.13
N GLY A 333 -18.90 -12.91 34.31
CA GLY A 333 -20.27 -13.42 34.20
C GLY A 333 -20.82 -13.53 32.78
N GLN A 334 -19.97 -13.37 31.76
CA GLN A 334 -20.36 -13.35 30.35
C GLN A 334 -19.81 -14.57 29.61
N ASP A 335 -20.65 -15.16 28.76
CA ASP A 335 -20.32 -16.26 27.84
C ASP A 335 -20.09 -15.75 26.40
N TYR A 336 -19.72 -14.47 26.25
CA TYR A 336 -19.44 -13.84 24.96
C TYR A 336 -18.38 -12.73 25.09
N VAL A 337 -17.84 -12.30 23.95
CA VAL A 337 -17.00 -11.10 23.80
C VAL A 337 -17.67 -10.14 22.83
N ASP A 338 -17.83 -8.88 23.24
CA ASP A 338 -18.37 -7.82 22.39
C ASP A 338 -17.23 -6.95 21.82
N LEU A 339 -17.19 -6.79 20.49
CA LEU A 339 -16.30 -5.88 19.77
C LEU A 339 -17.12 -4.74 19.16
N SER A 340 -16.75 -3.50 19.47
CA SER A 340 -17.28 -2.30 18.83
C SER A 340 -16.49 -1.95 17.58
N ILE A 341 -17.18 -1.85 16.44
CA ILE A 341 -16.61 -1.38 15.17
C ILE A 341 -17.12 0.04 14.95
N THR A 342 -16.19 1.00 14.89
CA THR A 342 -16.49 2.44 14.76
C THR A 342 -15.87 2.98 13.47
N PRO A 343 -16.64 3.08 12.37
CA PRO A 343 -16.22 3.77 11.15
C PRO A 343 -16.04 5.28 11.35
N LEU A 344 -15.52 5.98 10.33
CA LEU A 344 -15.43 7.45 10.35
C LEU A 344 -16.77 8.14 10.58
N ASP A 345 -17.85 7.61 9.99
CA ASP A 345 -19.20 8.01 10.35
C ASP A 345 -19.63 7.26 11.61
N VAL A 346 -19.46 7.91 12.75
CA VAL A 346 -19.75 7.35 14.08
C VAL A 346 -21.20 6.87 14.21
N LYS A 347 -22.13 7.39 13.40
CA LYS A 347 -23.53 6.91 13.38
C LYS A 347 -23.66 5.48 12.88
N LYS A 348 -22.68 4.98 12.13
CA LYS A 348 -22.60 3.60 11.64
C LYS A 348 -21.88 2.67 12.61
N LYS A 349 -21.58 3.12 13.84
CA LYS A 349 -21.01 2.27 14.88
C LYS A 349 -21.93 1.07 15.12
N ARG A 350 -21.34 -0.12 15.20
CA ARG A 350 -22.04 -1.36 15.54
C ARG A 350 -21.22 -2.21 16.51
N THR A 351 -21.90 -3.11 17.19
CA THR A 351 -21.27 -4.10 18.08
C THR A 351 -21.43 -5.49 17.46
N VAL A 352 -20.36 -6.26 17.48
CA VAL A 352 -20.34 -7.66 17.08
C VAL A 352 -20.11 -8.49 18.33
N ARG A 353 -21.04 -9.40 18.60
CA ARG A 353 -20.99 -10.33 19.72
C ARG A 353 -20.48 -11.68 19.24
N ILE A 354 -19.44 -12.18 19.90
CA ILE A 354 -18.82 -13.49 19.64
C ILE A 354 -19.08 -14.40 20.84
N PRO A 355 -20.00 -15.37 20.74
CA PRO A 355 -20.26 -16.32 21.81
C PRO A 355 -19.03 -17.22 22.07
N LEU A 356 -18.80 -17.58 23.34
CA LEU A 356 -17.72 -18.46 23.79
C LEU A 356 -18.15 -19.93 23.67
N GLU A 357 -18.62 -20.34 22.49
CA GLU A 357 -19.09 -21.71 22.25
C GLU A 357 -17.97 -22.73 22.52
N GLY A 358 -18.30 -23.78 23.28
CA GLY A 358 -17.35 -24.83 23.67
C GLY A 358 -16.41 -24.46 24.82
N PHE A 359 -16.52 -23.26 25.40
CA PHE A 359 -15.81 -22.92 26.63
C PHE A 359 -16.43 -23.64 27.84
N PRO A 360 -15.64 -23.98 28.86
CA PRO A 360 -16.13 -24.66 30.04
C PRO A 360 -17.01 -23.73 30.89
N GLU A 361 -18.08 -24.29 31.45
CA GLU A 361 -18.83 -23.61 32.52
C GLU A 361 -17.99 -23.59 33.79
N ARG A 362 -17.73 -22.38 34.31
CA ARG A 362 -16.96 -22.17 35.53
C ARG A 362 -17.59 -21.05 36.37
N PRO A 363 -17.25 -20.96 37.67
CA PRO A 363 -17.63 -19.81 38.47
C PRO A 363 -17.20 -18.49 37.85
N ASP A 364 -17.87 -17.41 38.22
CA ASP A 364 -17.53 -16.08 37.73
C ASP A 364 -16.05 -15.73 37.97
N ARG A 365 -15.43 -15.02 37.02
CA ARG A 365 -14.02 -14.59 37.02
C ARG A 365 -12.99 -15.71 37.04
N THR A 366 -13.36 -16.92 36.62
CA THR A 366 -12.45 -18.07 36.55
C THR A 366 -12.19 -18.57 35.13
N THR A 367 -12.58 -17.79 34.12
CA THR A 367 -12.25 -18.02 32.71
C THR A 367 -11.36 -16.90 32.21
N ARG A 368 -10.09 -17.24 31.90
CA ARG A 368 -9.13 -16.32 31.28
C ARG A 368 -9.15 -16.50 29.76
N LEU A 369 -9.43 -15.43 29.05
CA LEU A 369 -9.55 -15.40 27.59
C LEU A 369 -8.28 -14.81 26.99
N GLY A 370 -7.66 -15.50 26.03
CA GLY A 370 -6.72 -14.88 25.11
C GLY A 370 -7.46 -14.43 23.85
N VAL A 371 -7.63 -13.13 23.66
CA VAL A 371 -8.30 -12.54 22.49
C VAL A 371 -7.25 -11.98 21.54
N THR A 372 -7.16 -12.56 20.34
CA THR A 372 -6.32 -12.06 19.25
C THR A 372 -7.21 -11.51 18.13
N VAL A 373 -6.92 -10.28 17.70
CA VAL A 373 -7.54 -9.63 16.54
C VAL A 373 -6.46 -9.42 15.49
N GLY A 374 -6.74 -9.81 14.25
CA GLY A 374 -5.98 -9.49 13.05
C GLY A 374 -6.91 -9.28 11.87
N PHE A 375 -6.38 -9.07 10.66
CA PHE A 375 -7.19 -8.77 9.47
C PHE A 375 -6.70 -9.58 8.28
N LEU A 376 -7.65 -10.10 7.50
CA LEU A 376 -7.38 -10.82 6.25
C LEU A 376 -7.24 -9.85 5.07
N ASP A 377 -7.99 -8.74 5.15
CA ASP A 377 -7.98 -7.62 4.23
C ASP A 377 -8.51 -6.37 4.96
N GLU A 378 -8.61 -5.24 4.27
CA GLU A 378 -9.07 -3.96 4.84
C GLU A 378 -10.54 -3.91 5.33
N ASN A 379 -11.36 -4.92 4.96
CA ASN A 379 -12.77 -5.04 5.29
C ASN A 379 -13.08 -6.31 6.11
N THR A 380 -12.13 -7.22 6.31
CA THR A 380 -12.36 -8.51 7.00
C THR A 380 -11.44 -8.67 8.21
N MET A 381 -12.01 -8.56 9.41
CA MET A 381 -11.34 -8.85 10.68
C MET A 381 -11.42 -10.34 11.01
N ALA A 382 -10.30 -10.94 11.44
CA ALA A 382 -10.24 -12.28 11.99
C ALA A 382 -9.99 -12.22 13.51
N VAL A 383 -10.88 -12.84 14.28
CA VAL A 383 -10.82 -12.90 15.74
C VAL A 383 -10.59 -14.34 16.19
N ALA A 384 -9.65 -14.54 17.10
CA ALA A 384 -9.45 -15.81 17.79
C ALA A 384 -9.54 -15.60 19.31
N ILE A 385 -10.42 -16.36 19.98
CA ILE A 385 -10.60 -16.32 21.43
C ILE A 385 -10.23 -17.70 21.97
N GLN A 386 -9.30 -17.78 22.92
CA GLN A 386 -8.81 -19.04 23.48
C GLN A 386 -8.97 -19.09 25.00
N ASP A 387 -9.42 -20.23 25.56
CA ASP A 387 -9.36 -20.48 27.00
C ASP A 387 -7.91 -20.72 27.44
N LYS A 388 -7.39 -19.78 28.23
CA LYS A 388 -6.03 -19.82 28.79
C LYS A 388 -5.99 -20.43 30.19
N GLY A 389 -7.14 -20.65 30.83
CA GLY A 389 -7.23 -21.12 32.21
C GLY A 389 -6.41 -20.29 33.22
N PHE A 390 -6.33 -20.80 34.45
CA PHE A 390 -5.54 -20.26 35.57
C PHE A 390 -4.56 -21.32 36.12
N GLY A 391 -3.96 -22.11 35.24
CA GLY A 391 -3.08 -23.21 35.65
C GLY A 391 -3.88 -24.33 36.33
N GLU A 392 -3.40 -24.86 37.45
CA GLU A 392 -4.01 -26.00 38.12
C GLU A 392 -5.40 -25.71 38.72
N LEU A 393 -5.66 -24.45 39.13
CA LEU A 393 -6.95 -24.05 39.70
C LEU A 393 -8.08 -24.19 38.68
N PHE A 394 -7.82 -23.77 37.45
CA PHE A 394 -8.74 -23.90 36.32
C PHE A 394 -7.93 -24.22 35.06
N PRO A 395 -7.74 -25.51 34.73
CA PRO A 395 -6.87 -25.92 33.62
C PRO A 395 -7.32 -25.32 32.29
N ALA A 396 -6.38 -24.88 31.45
CA ALA A 396 -6.72 -24.45 30.10
C ALA A 396 -7.33 -25.64 29.34
N THR A 397 -8.54 -25.48 28.81
CA THR A 397 -9.19 -26.54 28.00
C THR A 397 -8.68 -26.56 26.56
N GLY A 398 -8.02 -25.48 26.13
CA GLY A 398 -7.66 -25.28 24.73
C GLY A 398 -8.85 -24.93 23.84
N ALA A 399 -10.06 -24.77 24.41
CA ALA A 399 -11.24 -24.30 23.69
C ALA A 399 -10.90 -23.00 22.95
N MET A 400 -11.32 -22.93 21.68
CA MET A 400 -10.99 -21.83 20.80
C MET A 400 -12.17 -21.53 19.88
N VAL A 401 -12.59 -20.27 19.87
CA VAL A 401 -13.54 -19.73 18.89
C VAL A 401 -12.75 -18.91 17.88
N ARG A 402 -13.05 -19.11 16.59
CA ARG A 402 -12.53 -18.28 15.49
C ARG A 402 -13.69 -17.69 14.72
N GLN A 403 -13.67 -16.40 14.47
CA GLN A 403 -14.71 -15.72 13.72
C GLN A 403 -14.13 -14.68 12.78
N GLU A 404 -14.62 -14.69 11.55
CA GLU A 404 -14.39 -13.63 10.57
C GLU A 404 -15.56 -12.64 10.62
N VAL A 405 -15.24 -11.35 10.61
CA VAL A 405 -16.20 -10.27 10.79
C VAL A 405 -15.93 -9.21 9.74
N GLN A 406 -16.93 -8.93 8.91
CA GLN A 406 -16.89 -7.78 8.01
C GLN A 406 -16.91 -6.49 8.85
N ILE A 407 -16.00 -5.55 8.62
CA ILE A 407 -15.87 -4.29 9.41
C ILE A 407 -16.49 -3.08 8.74
#